data_AF-A0A392S5A2-F1
#
_entry.id   AF-A0A392S5A2-F1
#
_cell.length_a   1.000
_cell.length_b   1.000
_cell.length_c   1.000
_cell.angle_alpha   90.00
_cell.angle_beta   90.00
_cell.angle_gamma   90.00
#
_symmetry.space_group_name_H-M   'P 1'
#
loop_
_entity.id
_entity.type
_entity.pdbx_description
1 polymer ?
#
loop_
_entity_poly.entity_id
_entity_poly.type
_entity_poly.pdbx_seq_one_letter_code
_entity_poly.pdbx_strand_id
1 'polypeptide(L)'
;MANSYDILRQFSADDFAKKGLTERVKIEDVQLTEEEMGMYIDLHPFTNASPYTVVETMSLAKALILFREVGLRHLLVIPKIPG
;
A
#
# COMPACT_ATOMS: atom_id res chain seq x y z
N MET A 1 -7.43 -12.33 -18.10
CA MET A 1 -7.25 -11.43 -16.95
C MET A 1 -7.67 -12.21 -15.72
N ALA A 2 -6.75 -12.47 -14.79
CA ALA A 2 -7.11 -13.14 -13.53
C ALA A 2 -8.08 -12.25 -12.77
N ASN A 3 -9.21 -12.81 -12.32
CA ASN A 3 -10.22 -12.09 -11.55
C ASN A 3 -9.62 -11.80 -10.15
N SER A 4 -9.94 -10.67 -9.52
CA SER A 4 -9.41 -10.33 -8.18
C SER A 4 -9.70 -11.42 -7.13
N TYR A 5 -10.79 -12.18 -7.33
CA TYR A 5 -11.15 -13.35 -6.52
C TYR A 5 -10.19 -14.53 -6.64
N ASP A 6 -9.50 -14.69 -7.78
CA ASP A 6 -8.53 -15.78 -7.98
C ASP A 6 -7.20 -15.49 -7.25
N ILE A 7 -6.83 -14.21 -7.13
CA ILE A 7 -5.60 -13.77 -6.46
C ILE A 7 -5.70 -13.99 -4.94
N LEU A 8 -6.85 -13.64 -4.34
CA LEU A 8 -7.10 -13.88 -2.91
C LEU A 8 -7.23 -15.37 -2.54
N ARG A 9 -7.38 -16.26 -3.52
CA ARG A 9 -7.30 -17.71 -3.32
C ARG A 9 -5.86 -18.24 -3.37
N GLN A 10 -4.97 -17.51 -4.04
CA GLN A 10 -3.58 -17.91 -4.21
C GLN A 10 -2.69 -17.43 -3.07
N PHE A 11 -2.99 -16.28 -2.48
CA PHE A 11 -2.20 -15.68 -1.39
C PHE A 11 -3.04 -15.53 -0.12
N SER A 12 -2.43 -15.84 1.02
CA SER A 12 -3.02 -15.69 2.36
C SER A 12 -2.45 -14.48 3.10
N ALA A 13 -3.12 -14.03 4.16
CA ALA A 13 -2.60 -12.95 5.00
C ALA A 13 -1.24 -13.30 5.65
N ASP A 14 -1.00 -14.59 5.92
CA ASP A 14 0.23 -15.08 6.54
C ASP A 14 1.44 -14.99 5.60
N ASP A 15 1.22 -14.94 4.27
CA ASP A 15 2.30 -14.75 3.30
C ASP A 15 2.88 -13.33 3.36
N PHE A 16 2.09 -12.36 3.81
CA PHE A 16 2.50 -10.96 4.01
C PHE A 16 2.89 -10.65 5.45
N ALA A 17 2.62 -11.56 6.39
CA ALA A 17 3.05 -11.41 7.77
C ALA A 17 4.59 -11.47 7.83
N LYS A 18 5.18 -10.67 8.74
CA LYS A 18 6.61 -10.76 9.01
C LYS A 18 6.92 -12.15 9.55
N LYS A 19 7.40 -13.06 8.69
CA LYS A 19 8.09 -14.27 9.14
C LYS A 19 9.27 -13.77 9.98
N GLY A 20 9.42 -14.25 11.22
CA GLY A 20 10.43 -13.81 12.19
C GLY A 20 11.89 -14.07 11.80
N LEU A 21 12.18 -14.14 10.50
CA LEU A 21 13.51 -14.26 9.94
C LEU A 21 14.26 -12.95 10.20
N THR A 22 15.36 -13.09 10.91
CA THR A 22 16.29 -12.03 11.30
C THR A 22 16.97 -11.38 10.10
N GLU A 23 16.99 -12.06 8.95
CA GLU A 23 17.50 -11.52 7.70
C GLU A 23 16.38 -10.85 6.92
N ARG A 24 16.46 -9.52 6.82
CA ARG A 24 15.61 -8.76 5.91
C ARG A 24 16.02 -9.13 4.48
N VAL A 25 15.18 -9.90 3.79
CA VAL A 25 15.25 -10.01 2.33
C VAL A 25 15.17 -8.58 1.79
N LYS A 26 16.19 -8.16 1.06
CA LYS A 26 16.24 -6.82 0.49
C LYS A 26 15.64 -6.83 -0.90
N ILE A 27 15.26 -5.65 -1.37
CA ILE A 27 14.72 -5.52 -2.74
C ILE A 27 15.79 -5.85 -3.79
N GLU A 28 17.07 -5.61 -3.48
CA GLU A 28 18.18 -5.90 -4.38
C GLU A 28 18.42 -7.42 -4.55
N ASP A 29 17.91 -8.25 -3.65
CA ASP A 29 18.02 -9.70 -3.73
C ASP A 29 17.00 -10.31 -4.71
N VAL A 30 16.00 -9.53 -5.14
CA VAL A 30 14.96 -9.96 -6.09
C VAL A 30 15.52 -9.91 -7.51
N GLN A 31 15.64 -11.08 -8.14
CA GLN A 31 16.08 -11.22 -9.53
C GLN A 31 14.87 -11.29 -10.45
N LEU A 32 14.79 -10.38 -11.42
CA LEU A 32 13.76 -10.33 -12.45
C LEU A 32 14.41 -10.38 -13.83
N THR A 33 13.84 -11.14 -14.74
CA THR A 33 14.24 -11.20 -16.15
C THR A 33 13.79 -9.94 -16.90
N GLU A 34 14.39 -9.66 -18.06
CA GLU A 34 13.97 -8.53 -18.92
C GLU A 34 12.50 -8.63 -19.35
N GLU A 35 12.00 -9.85 -19.56
CA GLU A 35 10.59 -10.11 -19.89
C GLU A 35 9.67 -9.74 -18.71
N GLU A 36 9.99 -10.19 -17.50
CA GLU A 36 9.22 -9.88 -16.29
C GLU A 36 9.22 -8.38 -15.97
N MET A 37 10.34 -7.70 -16.19
CA MET A 37 10.44 -6.24 -16.06
C MET A 37 9.56 -5.48 -17.07
N GLY A 38 9.22 -6.10 -18.20
CA GLY A 38 8.30 -5.57 -19.20
C GLY A 38 6.81 -5.82 -18.89
N MET A 39 6.49 -6.53 -17.80
CA MET A 39 5.12 -6.85 -17.41
C MET A 39 4.48 -5.79 -16.51
N TYR A 40 3.16 -5.87 -16.36
CA TYR A 40 2.38 -5.05 -15.43
C TYR A 40 1.89 -5.90 -14.26
N ILE A 41 1.90 -5.31 -13.05
CA ILE A 41 1.36 -5.91 -11.84
C ILE A 41 0.07 -5.18 -11.47
N ASP A 42 -1.02 -5.93 -11.28
CA ASP A 42 -2.24 -5.40 -10.69
C ASP A 42 -2.09 -5.31 -9.16
N LEU A 43 -1.94 -4.08 -8.66
CA LEU A 43 -1.82 -3.79 -7.22
C LEU A 43 -3.18 -3.58 -6.54
N HIS A 44 -4.28 -3.54 -7.30
CA HIS A 44 -5.61 -3.31 -6.74
C HIS A 44 -5.98 -4.24 -5.57
N PRO A 45 -5.76 -5.57 -5.63
CA PRO A 45 -6.11 -6.46 -4.53
C PRO A 45 -5.18 -6.38 -3.31
N PHE A 46 -4.01 -5.74 -3.45
CA PHE A 46 -2.98 -5.69 -2.41
C PHE A 46 -2.88 -4.33 -1.72
N THR A 47 -3.62 -3.33 -2.19
CA THR A 47 -3.56 -1.96 -1.68
C THR A 47 -4.76 -1.63 -0.79
N ASN A 48 -4.57 -0.67 0.11
CA ASN A 48 -5.70 -0.13 0.86
C ASN A 48 -6.59 0.70 -0.07
N ALA A 49 -7.76 0.16 -0.42
CA ALA A 49 -8.75 0.84 -1.26
C ALA A 49 -9.44 2.04 -0.57
N SER A 50 -9.22 2.24 0.72
CA SER A 50 -9.83 3.33 1.50
C SER A 50 -8.80 3.94 2.47
N PRO A 51 -7.78 4.63 1.95
CA PRO A 51 -6.80 5.31 2.78
C PRO A 51 -7.41 6.56 3.44
N TYR A 52 -6.86 6.96 4.59
CA TYR A 52 -7.24 8.22 5.22
C TYR A 52 -6.67 9.40 4.43
N THR A 53 -7.54 10.35 4.10
CA THR A 53 -7.19 11.55 3.34
C THR A 53 -7.60 12.82 4.08
N VAL A 54 -6.89 13.90 3.83
CA VAL A 54 -7.24 15.26 4.24
C VAL A 54 -7.13 16.20 3.05
N VAL A 55 -8.00 17.19 2.98
CA VAL A 55 -7.83 18.28 2.01
C VAL A 55 -6.66 19.16 2.42
N GLU A 56 -5.91 19.69 1.44
CA GLU A 56 -4.75 20.58 1.68
C GLU A 56 -5.09 21.81 2.54
N THR A 57 -6.35 22.25 2.51
CA THR A 57 -6.84 23.40 3.29
C THR A 57 -7.20 23.05 4.74
N MET A 58 -7.05 21.79 5.16
CA MET A 58 -7.33 21.37 6.54
C MET A 58 -6.31 21.99 7.48
N SER A 59 -6.77 22.51 8.62
CA SER A 59 -5.87 23.04 9.65
C SER A 59 -4.93 21.95 10.17
N LEU A 60 -3.66 22.29 10.40
CA LEU A 60 -2.65 21.39 10.93
C LEU A 60 -3.08 20.71 12.24
N ALA A 61 -3.71 21.46 13.15
CA ALA A 61 -4.18 20.90 14.43
C ALA A 61 -5.17 19.74 14.24
N LYS A 62 -6.12 19.87 13.31
CA LYS A 62 -7.07 18.80 13.00
C LYS A 62 -6.42 17.61 12.31
N ALA A 63 -5.49 17.86 11.38
CA ALA A 63 -4.72 16.79 10.73
C ALA A 63 -3.88 16.00 11.76
N LEU A 64 -3.26 16.71 12.71
CA LEU A 64 -2.48 16.10 13.81
C LEU A 64 -3.35 15.25 14.73
N ILE A 65 -4.52 15.74 15.11
CA ILE A 65 -5.48 14.97 15.93
C ILE A 65 -5.86 13.69 15.19
N LEU A 66 -6.30 13.79 13.93
CA LEU A 66 -6.64 12.63 13.12
C LEU A 66 -5.48 11.64 13.05
N PHE A 67 -4.26 12.10 12.75
CA PHE A 67 -3.08 11.25 12.62
C PHE A 67 -2.78 10.45 13.90
N ARG A 68 -2.87 11.10 15.07
CA ARG A 68 -2.54 10.48 16.36
C ARG A 68 -3.64 9.56 16.88
N GLU A 69 -4.89 9.98 16.80
CA GLU A 69 -6.02 9.25 17.40
C GLU A 69 -6.27 7.90 16.72
N VAL A 70 -6.08 7.82 15.40
CA VAL A 70 -6.23 6.55 14.67
C VAL A 70 -4.89 5.85 14.40
N GLY A 71 -3.79 6.34 14.98
CA GLY A 71 -2.47 5.69 14.90
C GLY A 71 -1.93 5.55 13.48
N LEU A 72 -2.12 6.57 12.64
CA LEU A 72 -1.67 6.51 11.25
C LEU A 72 -0.15 6.52 11.14
N ARG A 73 0.34 5.91 10.06
CA ARG A 73 1.74 6.04 9.61
C ARG A 73 1.87 6.92 8.39
N HIS A 74 0.82 6.96 7.56
CA HIS A 74 0.73 7.78 6.36
C HIS A 74 -0.65 8.45 6.34
N LEU A 75 -0.67 9.72 5.98
CA LEU A 75 -1.89 10.51 5.81
C LEU A 75 -1.80 11.20 4.44
N LEU A 76 -2.74 10.91 3.56
CA LEU A 76 -2.74 11.46 2.20
C LEU A 76 -3.31 12.87 2.22
N VAL A 77 -2.58 13.82 1.64
CA VAL A 77 -3.06 15.19 1.45
C VAL A 77 -3.51 15.34 0.01
N ILE A 78 -4.79 15.68 -0.19
CA ILE A 78 -5.40 15.84 -1.52
C ILE A 78 -5.69 17.32 -1.80
N PRO A 79 -5.51 17.78 -3.05
CA PRO A 79 -5.84 19.15 -3.43
C PRO A 79 -7.35 19.37 -3.32
N LYS A 80 -7.77 20.62 -3.05
CA LYS A 80 -9.20 20.95 -2.95
C LYS A 80 -9.91 20.86 -4.30
N ILE A 81 -9.17 21.10 -5.38
CA ILE A 81 -9.65 21.03 -6.76
C ILE A 81 -8.88 19.88 -7.42
N PRO A 82 -9.55 18.79 -7.83
CA PRO A 82 -8.92 17.78 -8.68
C PRO A 82 -8.49 18.44 -9.99
N GLY A 83 -7.23 18.23 -10.39
CA GLY A 83 -6.72 18.65 -11.70
C GLY A 83 -7.33 17.86 -12.84
#